data_AF-H0GXV2-F1
#
_entry.id   AF-H0GXV2-F1
#
_cell.length_a   1.000
_cell.length_b   1.000
_cell.length_c   1.000
_cell.angle_alpha   90.00
_cell.angle_beta   90.00
_cell.angle_gamma   90.00
#
_symmetry.space_group_name_H-M   'P 1'
#
loop_
_entity.id
_entity.type
_entity.pdbx_description
1 polymer ?
#
loop_
_entity_poly.entity_id
_entity_poly.type
_entity_poly.pdbx_seq_one_letter_code
_entity_poly.pdbx_strand_id
1 'polypeptide(L)'
;MNMHTFQNLRGASMKTEHKMQFLSSIINEREIGADGWNHVAKRMNRYLFEQNVWKNEEFFFDGIDCQKFFKRNFVGLLSSKKTSSNVSLDVELWPYILEAQSSCTDESSVQI
;
A
#
# COMPACT_ATOMS: atom_id res chain seq x y z
N MET A 1 -13.83 -16.39 8.10
CA MET A 1 -12.98 -15.80 7.04
C MET A 1 -11.54 -15.90 7.50
N ASN A 2 -10.62 -16.45 6.69
CA ASN A 2 -9.21 -16.55 7.08
C ASN A 2 -8.46 -15.24 6.77
N MET A 3 -7.33 -15.00 7.45
CA MET A 3 -6.55 -13.75 7.32
C MET A 3 -6.05 -13.50 5.89
N HIS A 4 -5.70 -14.55 5.15
CA HIS A 4 -5.21 -14.45 3.77
C HIS A 4 -6.32 -14.05 2.78
N THR A 5 -7.50 -14.65 2.88
CA THR A 5 -8.69 -14.31 2.10
C THR A 5 -9.11 -12.87 2.37
N PHE A 6 -9.05 -12.43 3.63
CA PHE A 6 -9.36 -11.06 4.00
C PHE A 6 -8.37 -10.04 3.43
N GLN A 7 -7.06 -10.33 3.48
CA GLN A 7 -6.02 -9.47 2.91
C GLN A 7 -6.14 -9.36 1.37
N ASN A 8 -6.50 -10.44 0.69
CA ASN A 8 -6.73 -10.43 -0.76
C ASN A 8 -7.98 -9.62 -1.15
N LEU A 9 -9.06 -9.71 -0.36
CA LEU A 9 -10.29 -8.95 -0.60
C LEU A 9 -10.10 -7.43 -0.37
N ARG A 10 -9.32 -7.04 0.64
CA ARG A 10 -8.98 -5.63 0.92
C ARG A 10 -8.32 -4.95 -0.29
N GLY A 11 -7.38 -5.63 -0.94
CA GLY A 11 -6.64 -5.10 -2.09
C GLY A 11 -7.52 -4.94 -3.34
N ALA A 12 -8.34 -5.94 -3.64
CA ALA A 12 -9.26 -5.92 -4.77
C ALA A 12 -10.42 -4.93 -4.62
N SER A 13 -10.81 -4.62 -3.38
CA SER A 13 -11.94 -3.71 -3.08
C SER A 13 -11.58 -2.22 -3.15
N MET A 14 -10.29 -1.87 -3.16
CA MET A 14 -9.86 -0.48 -3.07
C MET A 14 -9.85 0.18 -4.46
N LYS A 15 -10.70 1.19 -4.67
CA LYS A 15 -10.74 2.00 -5.89
C LYS A 15 -9.41 2.73 -6.15
N THR A 16 -9.16 3.08 -7.41
CA THR A 16 -7.94 3.77 -7.86
C THR A 16 -7.62 5.03 -7.04
N GLU A 17 -8.60 5.88 -6.75
CA GLU A 17 -8.38 7.12 -5.98
C GLU A 17 -7.78 6.85 -4.59
N HIS A 18 -8.24 5.81 -3.90
CA HIS A 18 -7.73 5.42 -2.58
C HIS A 18 -6.37 4.73 -2.68
N LYS A 19 -6.10 4.02 -3.79
CA LYS A 19 -4.75 3.51 -4.12
C LYS A 19 -3.77 4.65 -4.35
N MET A 20 -4.15 5.71 -5.07
CA MET A 20 -3.32 6.91 -5.24
C MET A 20 -3.05 7.58 -3.89
N GLN A 21 -4.08 7.75 -3.06
CA GLN A 21 -3.93 8.34 -1.73
C GLN A 21 -3.00 7.51 -0.83
N PHE A 22 -3.08 6.18 -0.92
CA PHE A 22 -2.19 5.26 -0.21
C PHE A 22 -0.72 5.46 -0.64
N LEU A 23 -0.45 5.45 -1.95
CA LEU A 23 0.89 5.66 -2.49
C LEU A 23 1.44 7.04 -2.14
N SER A 24 0.62 8.09 -2.28
CA SER A 24 0.98 9.46 -1.87
C SER A 24 1.31 9.55 -0.38
N SER A 25 0.58 8.81 0.47
CA SER A 25 0.85 8.78 1.91
C SER A 25 2.20 8.16 2.23
N ILE A 26 2.64 7.16 1.46
CA ILE A 26 3.98 6.55 1.58
C ILE A 26 5.05 7.53 1.11
N ILE A 27 4.88 8.13 -0.07
CA ILE A 27 5.85 9.07 -0.68
C ILE A 27 6.11 10.26 0.24
N ASN A 28 5.07 10.78 0.90
CA ASN A 28 5.17 11.95 1.77
C ASN A 28 5.50 11.61 3.23
N GLU A 29 5.67 10.33 3.58
CA GLU A 29 6.05 9.95 4.94
C GLU A 29 7.51 10.31 5.19
N ARG A 30 7.77 11.05 6.27
CA ARG A 30 9.10 11.60 6.59
C ARG A 30 9.81 10.84 7.71
N GLU A 31 9.07 10.01 8.44
CA GLU A 31 9.60 9.20 9.53
C GLU A 31 10.31 7.95 8.97
N ILE A 32 11.60 7.81 9.30
CA ILE A 32 12.48 6.75 8.80
C ILE A 32 12.24 5.45 9.59
N GLY A 33 12.17 4.30 8.91
CA GLY A 33 12.19 2.97 9.53
C GLY A 33 10.82 2.37 9.87
N ALA A 34 10.76 1.52 10.90
CA ALA A 34 9.56 0.74 11.27
C ALA A 34 8.34 1.60 11.64
N ASP A 35 8.57 2.81 12.16
CA ASP A 35 7.50 3.71 12.60
C ASP A 35 6.79 4.45 11.46
N GLY A 36 7.47 4.65 10.32
CA GLY A 36 6.85 5.26 9.13
C GLY A 36 5.64 4.47 8.64
N TRP A 37 5.73 3.14 8.64
CA TRP A 37 4.60 2.28 8.25
C TRP A 37 3.44 2.33 9.23
N ASN A 38 3.71 2.51 10.53
CA ASN A 38 2.66 2.71 11.53
C ASN A 38 1.93 4.05 11.30
N HIS A 39 2.65 5.10 10.90
CA HIS A 39 2.06 6.39 10.56
C HIS A 39 1.22 6.34 9.30
N VAL A 40 1.72 5.70 8.24
CA VAL A 40 0.95 5.47 7.01
C VAL A 40 -0.31 4.67 7.31
N ALA A 41 -0.21 3.59 8.10
CA ALA A 41 -1.35 2.77 8.50
C ALA A 41 -2.42 3.61 9.22
N LYS A 42 -2.04 4.38 10.24
CA LYS A 42 -2.96 5.26 10.99
C LYS A 42 -3.60 6.31 10.10
N ARG A 43 -2.81 6.97 9.24
CA ARG A 43 -3.30 8.00 8.31
C ARG A 43 -4.34 7.41 7.34
N MET A 44 -4.04 6.24 6.79
CA MET A 44 -4.91 5.58 5.82
C MET A 44 -6.15 4.98 6.46
N ASN A 45 -6.06 4.46 7.68
CA ASN A 45 -7.23 3.99 8.43
C ASN A 45 -8.22 5.12 8.64
N ARG A 46 -7.76 6.29 9.10
CA ARG A 46 -8.61 7.47 9.26
C ARG A 46 -9.21 7.92 7.94
N TYR A 47 -8.39 8.04 6.88
CA TYR A 47 -8.87 8.42 5.56
C TYR A 47 -9.97 7.47 5.03
N LEU A 48 -9.76 6.15 5.09
CA LEU A 48 -10.72 5.18 4.58
C LEU A 48 -12.02 5.14 5.39
N PHE A 49 -11.93 5.41 6.69
CA PHE A 49 -13.11 5.58 7.55
C PHE A 49 -13.89 6.85 7.18
N GLU A 50 -13.23 8.00 7.07
CA GLU A 50 -13.85 9.28 6.70
C GLU A 50 -14.49 9.24 5.31
N GLN A 51 -13.89 8.50 4.37
CA GLN A 51 -14.44 8.30 3.03
C GLN A 51 -15.53 7.21 2.95
N ASN A 52 -15.94 6.60 4.07
CA ASN A 52 -16.89 5.50 4.13
C ASN A 52 -16.50 4.27 3.28
N VAL A 53 -15.20 4.10 3.03
CA VAL A 53 -14.64 2.95 2.30
C VAL A 53 -14.51 1.76 3.25
N TRP A 54 -14.19 2.03 4.51
CA TRP A 54 -14.14 1.04 5.58
C TRP A 54 -15.02 1.47 6.74
N LYS A 55 -15.57 0.47 7.44
CA LYS A 55 -16.58 0.64 8.49
C LYS A 55 -16.02 1.14 9.84
N ASN A 56 -14.71 1.12 10.01
CA ASN A 56 -14.00 1.60 11.20
C ASN A 56 -12.57 2.04 10.86
N GLU A 57 -11.79 2.46 11.85
CA GLU A 57 -10.38 2.84 11.67
C GLU A 57 -9.41 1.64 11.77
N GLU A 58 -9.84 0.44 11.37
CA GLU A 58 -9.04 -0.80 11.48
C GLU A 58 -8.82 -1.46 10.11
N PHE A 59 -8.65 -0.65 9.06
CA PHE A 59 -8.31 -1.17 7.74
C PHE A 59 -6.92 -1.82 7.71
N PHE A 60 -5.94 -1.26 8.40
CA PHE A 60 -4.64 -1.86 8.67
C PHE A 60 -4.52 -2.14 10.17
N PHE A 61 -4.02 -3.33 10.52
CA PHE A 61 -3.82 -3.68 11.92
C PHE A 61 -2.62 -2.93 12.53
N ASP A 62 -1.51 -2.91 11.80
CA ASP A 62 -0.26 -2.25 12.18
C ASP A 62 0.54 -1.87 10.92
N GLY A 63 1.71 -1.28 11.11
CA GLY A 63 2.64 -0.97 10.02
C GLY A 63 3.14 -2.20 9.26
N ILE A 64 3.21 -3.37 9.90
CA ILE A 64 3.63 -4.61 9.24
C ILE A 64 2.56 -5.09 8.25
N ASP A 65 1.28 -5.04 8.62
CA ASP A 65 0.13 -5.33 7.75
C ASP A 65 0.08 -4.32 6.59
N CYS A 66 0.30 -3.03 6.87
CA CYS A 66 0.40 -1.97 5.86
C CYS A 66 1.54 -2.22 4.85
N GLN A 67 2.74 -2.57 5.33
CA GLN A 67 3.87 -2.87 4.46
C GLN A 67 3.62 -4.12 3.60
N LYS A 68 3.07 -5.18 4.20
CA LYS A 68 2.71 -6.41 3.47
C LYS A 68 1.67 -6.14 2.39
N PHE A 69 0.70 -5.27 2.69
CA PHE A 69 -0.30 -4.83 1.72
C PHE A 69 0.36 -4.10 0.54
N PHE A 70 1.27 -3.16 0.80
CA PHE A 70 2.02 -2.45 -0.25
C PHE A 70 2.78 -3.43 -1.16
N LYS A 71 3.58 -4.32 -0.56
CA LYS A 71 4.39 -5.30 -1.30
C LYS A 71 3.54 -6.22 -2.18
N ARG A 72 2.41 -6.71 -1.67
CA ARG A 72 1.54 -7.65 -2.39
C ARG A 72 0.75 -6.99 -3.52
N ASN A 73 0.17 -5.82 -3.27
CA ASN A 73 -0.80 -5.20 -4.20
C ASN A 73 -0.15 -4.24 -5.19
N PHE A 74 1.08 -3.78 -4.96
CA PHE A 74 1.73 -2.80 -5.83
C PHE A 74 3.07 -3.31 -6.34
N VAL A 75 3.97 -3.77 -5.46
CA VAL A 75 5.31 -4.23 -5.88
C VAL A 75 5.24 -5.58 -6.61
N GLY A 76 4.42 -6.53 -6.13
CA GLY A 76 4.23 -7.83 -6.79
C GLY A 76 3.69 -7.73 -8.23
N LEU A 77 3.01 -6.63 -8.56
CA LEU A 77 2.55 -6.33 -9.92
C LEU A 77 3.70 -5.91 -10.85
N LEU A 78 4.77 -5.30 -10.33
CA LEU A 78 5.96 -4.93 -11.12
C LEU A 78 6.79 -6.14 -11.53
N SER A 79 6.85 -7.16 -10.68
CA SER A 79 7.64 -8.39 -10.92
C SER A 79 6.95 -9.38 -11.88
N SER A 80 5.62 -9.31 -11.95
CA SER A 80 4.80 -10.22 -12.74
C SER A 80 4.72 -9.77 -14.20
N LYS A 81 5.83 -9.87 -14.95
CA LYS A 81 5.78 -9.87 -16.42
C LYS A 81 5.09 -11.16 -16.88
N LYS A 82 3.75 -11.19 -16.89
CA LYS A 82 2.86 -11.90 -17.85
C LYS A 82 1.50 -12.28 -17.23
N THR A 83 0.50 -12.16 -18.10
CA THR A 83 -0.78 -12.89 -18.17
C THR A 83 -1.84 -12.62 -17.10
N SER A 84 -2.75 -11.68 -17.37
CA SER A 84 -4.09 -12.01 -17.92
C SER A 84 -5.01 -10.78 -17.85
N SER A 85 -5.60 -10.44 -19.01
CA SER A 85 -6.75 -9.56 -19.26
C SER A 85 -7.40 -8.86 -18.03
N ASN A 86 -6.97 -7.63 -17.74
CA ASN A 86 -7.72 -6.49 -17.16
C ASN A 86 -6.77 -5.31 -16.79
N VAL A 87 -5.57 -5.24 -17.40
CA VAL A 87 -4.44 -4.36 -17.03
C VAL A 87 -4.60 -2.94 -17.60
N SER A 88 -5.78 -2.34 -17.47
CA SER A 88 -6.00 -0.95 -17.91
C SER A 88 -5.90 0.08 -16.77
N LEU A 89 -5.98 -0.35 -15.50
CA LEU A 89 -6.20 0.56 -14.37
C LEU A 89 -4.97 0.82 -13.47
N ASP A 90 -3.89 0.06 -13.59
CA ASP A 90 -2.70 0.25 -12.74
C ASP A 90 -1.49 0.87 -13.48
N VAL A 91 -1.56 1.10 -14.81
CA VAL A 91 -0.46 1.75 -15.55
C VAL A 91 -0.28 3.19 -15.10
N GLU A 92 -1.37 3.91 -14.80
CA GLU A 92 -1.32 5.29 -14.30
C GLU A 92 -0.70 5.40 -12.90
N LEU A 93 -0.74 4.30 -12.12
CA LEU A 93 -0.17 4.25 -10.79
C LEU A 93 1.32 3.90 -10.80
N TRP A 94 1.87 3.38 -11.90
CA TRP A 94 3.28 3.00 -11.98
C TRP A 94 4.27 4.07 -11.50
N PRO A 95 4.22 5.35 -11.93
CA PRO A 95 5.14 6.35 -11.41
C PRO A 95 5.07 6.47 -9.89
N TYR A 96 3.85 6.49 -9.33
CA TYR A 96 3.65 6.54 -7.88
C TYR A 96 4.11 5.27 -7.15
N ILE A 97 3.96 4.10 -7.77
CA ILE A 97 4.44 2.83 -7.20
C ILE A 97 5.98 2.83 -7.14
N LEU A 98 6.64 3.26 -8.21
CA LEU A 98 8.10 3.33 -8.28
C LEU A 98 8.65 4.34 -7.28
N GLU A 99 8.03 5.52 -7.18
CA GLU A 99 8.42 6.55 -6.22
C GLU A 99 8.22 6.06 -4.78
N ALA A 100 7.04 5.52 -4.46
CA ALA A 100 6.76 4.94 -3.14
C ALA A 100 7.76 3.83 -2.79
N GLN A 101 8.13 2.99 -3.76
CA GLN A 101 9.13 1.95 -3.56
C GLN A 101 10.52 2.54 -3.26
N SER A 102 10.91 3.60 -3.97
CA SER A 102 12.18 4.31 -3.74
C SER A 102 12.23 4.94 -2.35
N SER A 103 11.13 5.54 -1.89
CA SER A 103 11.02 6.11 -0.54
C SER A 103 11.16 5.06 0.57
N CYS A 104 10.93 3.78 0.25
CA CYS A 104 11.08 2.67 1.20
C CYS A 104 12.50 2.07 1.24
N THR A 105 13.38 2.37 0.28
CA THR A 105 14.67 1.66 0.09
C THR A 105 15.88 2.28 0.78
N ASP A 106 15.75 3.38 1.50
CA ASP A 106 16.86 3.97 2.27
C ASP A 106 17.36 3.08 3.43
N GLU A 107 16.62 2.03 3.79
CA GLU A 107 17.02 1.04 4.81
C GLU A 107 17.96 -0.07 4.32
N SER A 108 18.21 -0.22 3.01
CA SER A 108 19.02 -1.35 2.51
C SER A 108 20.50 -1.04 2.22
N SER A 109 20.94 0.21 2.41
CA SER A 109 22.31 0.64 2.04
C SER A 109 23.29 0.71 3.22
N VAL A 110 22.91 0.28 4.43
CA VAL A 110 23.82 0.14 5.56
C VAL A 110 23.99 -1.34 5.89
N GLN A 111 24.65 -2.07 4.98
CA GLN A 111 25.35 -3.29 5.34
C GLN A 111 26.84 -2.95 5.40
N ILE A 112 27.34 -3.05 6.64
CA ILE A 112 28.71 -2.96 7.19
C ILE A 112 29.82 -3.27 6.19
#